data_AF-A0A183N8P8-F1
#
_entry.id   AF-A0A183N8P8-F1
#
_cell.length_a   1.000
_cell.length_b   1.000
_cell.length_c   1.000
_cell.angle_alpha   90.00
_cell.angle_beta   90.00
_cell.angle_gamma   90.00
#
_symmetry.space_group_name_H-M   'P 1'
#
loop_
_entity.id
_entity.type
_entity.pdbx_description
1 polymer ?
#
loop_
_entity_poly.entity_id
_entity_poly.type
_entity_poly.pdbx_seq_one_letter_code
_entity_poly.pdbx_strand_id
1 'polypeptide(L)'
;MLNIHWPDTISNSLLWERTNQLPAEEEIRKRRWKLIGHTLRKSSNCITRQALTWNPEEKRKRGRPKNTLRRILEADMKRMNNN
;
A
#
# COMPACT_ATOMS: atom_id res chain seq x y z
N MET A 1 3.07 33.29 -29.33
CA MET A 1 3.49 32.38 -28.25
C MET A 1 2.58 32.64 -27.05
N LEU A 2 1.76 31.68 -26.64
CA LEU A 2 0.82 31.87 -25.52
C LEU A 2 1.56 31.63 -24.19
N ASN A 3 1.82 32.70 -23.46
CA ASN A 3 2.49 32.71 -22.17
C ASN A 3 1.48 32.36 -21.05
N ILE A 4 1.10 31.08 -20.97
CA ILE A 4 0.16 30.59 -19.95
C ILE A 4 0.95 30.13 -18.74
N HIS A 5 0.81 30.85 -17.62
CA HIS A 5 1.42 30.51 -16.34
C HIS A 5 0.33 30.03 -15.38
N TRP A 6 0.56 28.90 -14.71
CA TRP A 6 -0.32 28.35 -13.69
C TRP A 6 0.23 28.73 -12.31
N PRO A 7 -0.30 29.76 -11.63
CA PRO A 7 0.27 30.26 -10.39
C PRO A 7 -0.08 29.37 -9.19
N ASP A 8 -1.15 28.57 -9.32
CA ASP A 8 -1.74 27.87 -8.18
C ASP A 8 -1.39 26.38 -8.21
N THR A 9 -0.33 26.03 -7.48
CA THR A 9 -0.05 24.64 -7.12
C THR A 9 -0.81 24.31 -5.85
N ILE A 10 -1.96 23.66 -5.98
CA ILE A 10 -2.72 23.19 -4.83
C ILE A 10 -2.00 21.98 -4.23
N SER A 11 -1.60 22.08 -2.96
CA SER A 11 -1.04 20.95 -2.22
C SER A 11 -2.10 19.87 -2.01
N ASN A 12 -1.72 18.58 -2.06
CA ASN A 12 -2.62 17.46 -1.80
C ASN A 12 -3.34 17.55 -0.43
N SER A 13 -2.68 18.11 0.60
CA SER A 13 -3.29 18.32 1.92
C SER A 13 -4.49 19.27 1.86
N LEU A 14 -4.33 20.42 1.19
CA LEU A 14 -5.40 21.40 1.00
C LEU A 14 -6.56 20.84 0.17
N LEU A 15 -6.27 19.97 -0.79
CA LEU A 15 -7.29 19.25 -1.57
C LEU A 15 -8.13 18.33 -0.68
N TRP A 16 -7.47 17.49 0.13
CA TRP A 16 -8.16 16.54 1.02
C TRP A 16 -9.01 17.23 2.10
N GLU A 17 -8.50 18.33 2.66
CA GLU A 17 -9.24 19.14 3.62
C GLU A 17 -10.52 19.72 3.00
N ARG A 18 -10.45 20.22 1.76
CA ARG A 18 -11.63 20.77 1.07
C ARG A 18 -12.63 19.72 0.62
N THR A 19 -12.17 18.56 0.16
CA THR A 19 -13.06 17.51 -0.33
C THR A 19 -13.59 16.61 0.77
N ASN A 20 -13.10 16.73 2.02
CA ASN A 20 -13.33 15.79 3.12
C ASN A 20 -13.05 14.32 2.72
N GLN A 21 -12.07 14.11 1.84
CA GLN A 21 -11.72 12.78 1.34
C GLN A 21 -10.49 12.25 2.06
N LEU A 22 -10.49 10.94 2.33
CA LEU A 22 -9.31 10.28 2.89
C LEU A 22 -8.23 10.16 1.81
N PRO A 23 -6.94 10.29 2.18
CA PRO A 23 -5.85 10.03 1.25
C PRO A 23 -5.97 8.62 0.67
N ALA A 24 -5.77 8.49 -0.64
CA ALA A 24 -5.86 7.21 -1.33
C ALA A 24 -4.95 6.13 -0.72
N GLU A 25 -3.79 6.52 -0.17
CA GLU A 25 -2.89 5.61 0.54
C GLU A 25 -3.55 4.96 1.77
N GLU A 26 -4.35 5.71 2.53
CA GLU A 26 -5.05 5.20 3.71
C GLU A 26 -6.17 4.23 3.33
N GLU A 27 -6.92 4.54 2.28
CA GLU A 27 -7.93 3.63 1.75
C GLU A 27 -7.32 2.32 1.26
N ILE A 28 -6.25 2.40 0.47
CA ILE A 28 -5.54 1.23 -0.06
C ILE A 28 -5.02 0.38 1.11
N ARG A 29 -4.44 1.00 2.13
CA ARG A 29 -3.97 0.32 3.34
C ARG A 29 -5.11 -0.38 4.08
N LYS A 30 -6.24 0.30 4.30
CA LYS A 30 -7.42 -0.28 4.97
C LYS A 30 -7.96 -1.49 4.20
N ARG A 31 -8.02 -1.40 2.87
CA ARG A 31 -8.44 -2.53 2.00
C ARG A 31 -7.45 -3.70 2.07
N ARG A 32 -6.14 -3.44 2.09
CA ARG A 32 -5.10 -4.48 2.25
C ARG A 32 -5.23 -5.22 3.59
N TRP A 33 -5.39 -4.51 4.70
CA TRP A 33 -5.58 -5.12 6.01
C TRP A 33 -6.87 -5.95 6.09
N LYS A 34 -7.97 -5.46 5.51
CA LYS A 34 -9.23 -6.22 5.44
C LYS A 34 -9.06 -7.52 4.64
N LEU A 35 -8.33 -7.49 3.53
CA LEU A 35 -8.04 -8.67 2.72
C LEU A 35 -7.21 -9.69 3.51
N ILE A 36 -6.20 -9.25 4.25
CA ILE A 36 -5.36 -10.14 5.06
C ILE A 36 -6.16 -10.80 6.17
N GLY A 37 -6.99 -10.03 6.88
CA GLY A 37 -7.90 -10.60 7.87
C GLY A 37 -8.89 -11.61 7.27
N HIS A 38 -9.27 -11.47 6.00
CA HIS A 38 -10.08 -12.47 5.30
C HIS A 38 -9.28 -13.73 4.98
N THR A 39 -8.08 -13.59 4.43
CA THR A 39 -7.21 -14.73 4.07
C THR A 39 -6.74 -15.51 5.31
N LEU A 40 -6.44 -14.84 6.42
CA LEU A 40 -6.04 -15.48 7.67
C LEU A 40 -7.17 -16.28 8.33
N ARG A 41 -8.43 -15.93 8.06
CA ARG A 41 -9.61 -16.70 8.51
C ARG A 41 -9.82 -18.00 7.76
N LYS A 42 -9.15 -18.22 6.61
CA LYS A 42 -9.18 -19.49 5.88
C LYS A 42 -8.36 -20.56 6.63
N SER A 43 -8.63 -21.83 6.34
CA SER A 43 -7.87 -22.96 6.90
C SER A 43 -6.38 -22.86 6.58
N SER A 44 -5.52 -23.44 7.43
CA SER A 44 -4.06 -23.48 7.26
C SER A 44 -3.63 -24.09 5.93
N ASN A 45 -4.41 -25.05 5.44
CA ASN A 45 -4.13 -25.77 4.19
C ASN A 45 -4.60 -24.99 2.94
N CYS A 46 -5.26 -23.84 3.12
CA CYS A 46 -5.68 -23.02 2.00
C CYS A 46 -4.47 -22.39 1.31
N ILE A 47 -4.35 -22.60 0.00
CA ILE A 47 -3.27 -22.08 -0.85
C ILE A 47 -3.08 -20.58 -0.65
N THR A 48 -4.18 -19.82 -0.52
CA THR A 48 -4.12 -18.36 -0.32
C THR A 48 -3.46 -17.97 1.00
N ARG A 49 -3.65 -18.75 2.07
CA ARG A 49 -3.02 -18.51 3.37
C ARG A 49 -1.55 -18.93 3.36
N GLN A 50 -1.19 -20.01 2.68
CA GLN A 50 0.20 -20.42 2.49
C GLN A 50 0.98 -19.43 1.61
N ALA A 51 0.35 -18.90 0.57
CA ALA A 51 0.94 -17.88 -0.30
C ALA A 51 1.27 -16.57 0.43
N LEU A 52 0.59 -16.25 1.54
CA LEU A 52 0.94 -15.07 2.36
C LEU A 52 2.31 -15.21 3.02
N THR A 53 2.71 -16.42 3.42
CA THR A 53 3.98 -16.69 4.11
C THR A 53 5.08 -17.18 3.16
N TRP A 54 4.74 -17.44 1.89
CA TRP A 54 5.67 -17.96 0.91
C TRP A 54 6.76 -16.97 0.53
N ASN A 55 8.02 -17.37 0.67
CA ASN A 55 9.19 -16.63 0.21
C ASN A 55 9.81 -17.38 -0.98
N PRO A 56 9.72 -16.87 -2.23
CA PRO A 56 10.29 -17.57 -3.36
C PRO A 56 11.83 -17.49 -3.30
N GLU A 57 12.47 -18.67 -3.30
CA GLU A 57 13.94 -18.87 -3.23
C GLU A 57 14.70 -18.53 -4.51
N GLU A 58 14.01 -18.21 -5.61
CA GLU A 58 14.66 -17.96 -6.89
C GLU A 58 15.62 -16.76 -6.91
N LYS A 59 16.71 -16.90 -7.68
CA LYS A 59 17.59 -15.80 -8.07
C LYS A 59 16.79 -14.77 -8.85
N ARG A 60 16.51 -13.63 -8.23
CA ARG A 60 15.79 -12.50 -8.85
C ARG A 60 16.70 -11.75 -9.83
N LYS A 61 16.11 -11.23 -10.91
CA LYS A 61 16.80 -10.31 -11.83
C LYS A 61 17.27 -9.06 -11.08
N ARG A 62 18.51 -8.61 -11.34
CA ARG A 62 19.06 -7.35 -10.81
C ARG A 62 18.13 -6.19 -11.20
N GLY A 63 17.77 -5.35 -10.23
CA GLY A 63 16.84 -4.21 -10.44
C GLY A 63 15.38 -4.47 -10.09
N ARG A 64 14.94 -5.73 -9.88
CA ARG A 64 13.56 -6.00 -9.43
C ARG A 64 13.40 -5.62 -7.95
N PRO A 65 12.43 -4.74 -7.59
CA PRO A 65 12.22 -4.36 -6.20
C PRO A 65 11.82 -5.56 -5.34
N LYS A 66 12.32 -5.61 -4.11
CA LYS A 66 12.00 -6.66 -3.11
C LYS A 66 10.67 -6.35 -2.41
N ASN A 67 9.55 -6.35 -3.15
CA ASN A 67 8.21 -6.10 -2.60
C ASN A 67 7.48 -7.41 -2.26
N THR A 68 7.90 -8.09 -1.20
CA THR A 68 7.14 -9.22 -0.64
C THR A 68 5.94 -8.70 0.16
N LEU A 69 4.82 -9.43 0.19
CA LEU A 69 3.65 -9.12 1.04
C LEU A 69 4.07 -8.80 2.48
N ARG A 70 4.97 -9.62 3.07
CA ARG A 70 5.54 -9.36 4.40
C ARG A 70 6.18 -7.96 4.53
N ARG A 71 6.99 -7.52 3.56
CA ARG A 71 7.64 -6.19 3.59
C ARG A 71 6.67 -5.04 3.40
N ILE A 72 5.64 -5.24 2.58
CA ILE A 72 4.56 -4.27 2.40
C ILE A 72 3.84 -4.09 3.73
N LEU A 73 3.57 -5.18 4.46
CA LEU A 73 2.88 -5.11 5.75
C LEU A 73 3.73 -4.56 6.87
N GLU A 74 5.00 -4.93 6.94
CA GLU A 74 5.94 -4.30 7.88
C GLU A 74 6.05 -2.79 7.63
N ALA A 75 6.03 -2.34 6.38
CA ALA A 75 6.01 -0.92 6.05
C ALA A 75 4.69 -0.25 6.45
N ASP A 76 3.55 -0.88 6.17
CA ASP A 76 2.23 -0.38 6.57
C ASP A 76 2.11 -0.27 8.10
N MET A 77 2.65 -1.24 8.87
CA MET A 77 2.70 -1.21 10.34
C MET A 77 3.63 -0.11 10.87
N LYS A 78 4.84 0.04 10.32
CA LYS A 78 5.77 1.10 10.74
C LYS A 78 5.18 2.49 10.55
N ARG A 79 4.44 2.71 9.47
CA ARG A 79 3.72 3.97 9.22
C ARG A 79 2.56 4.22 10.18
N MET A 80 1.97 3.18 10.77
CA MET A 80 0.93 3.34 11.81
C MET A 80 1.51 3.73 13.17
N ASN A 81 2.73 3.31 13.47
CA ASN A 81 3.39 3.55 14.75
C ASN A 81 4.11 4.91 14.83
N ASN A 82 4.32 5.58 13.69
CA ASN A 82 4.97 6.89 13.61
C ASN A 82 3.95 8.05 13.62
N ASN A 83 2.80 7.85 14.27
CA ASN A 83 1.76 8.86 14.43
C ASN A 83 2.00 9.70 15.68
#